data_AF-A0A958GXU8-F1
#
_entry.id   AF-A0A958GXU8-F1
#
_cell.length_a   1.000
_cell.length_b   1.000
_cell.length_c   1.000
_cell.angle_alpha   90.00
_cell.angle_beta   90.00
_cell.angle_gamma   90.00
#
_symmetry.space_group_name_H-M   'P 1'
#
loop_
_entity.id
_entity.type
_entity.pdbx_description
1 polymer ?
#
loop_
_entity_poly.entity_id
_entity_poly.type
_entity_poly.pdbx_seq_one_letter_code
_entity_poly.pdbx_strand_id
1 'polypeptide(L)'
;MQLLSCTSEGGSLATGSLARSYLSDTTFTKLIVEIQAVEGNLPLMASVDNLEAFLNARLNKSGGITVSVDDPIPSPGKATLSAFEAAQLAQEYRTEMTAGDTVVAHILFVDADYAANEGDSKVLGLAYQGDAAVLFKKTIDDNAGGIGQPSQEVLETTVLLHEFGHLLGLVNTGTQPVDPAHHDIPHGAHCNVEGCLMNYQVETTDILANLLGSGIPDLDPKCIEDLQANGGK
;
A
#
# COMPACT_ATOMS: atom_id res chain seq x y z
N MET A 1 17.55 -2.18 -31.11
CA MET A 1 17.06 -2.38 -29.72
C MET A 1 15.59 -2.04 -29.74
N GLN A 2 14.74 -3.04 -29.58
CA GLN A 2 13.32 -2.99 -29.96
C GLN A 2 12.51 -2.21 -28.92
N LEU A 3 11.82 -1.18 -29.38
CA LEU A 3 10.82 -0.42 -28.63
C LEU A 3 9.68 -1.38 -28.23
N LEU A 4 9.38 -1.47 -26.94
CA LEU A 4 8.17 -2.11 -26.43
C LEU A 4 6.99 -1.15 -26.69
N SER A 5 6.27 -1.36 -27.78
CA SER A 5 4.97 -0.74 -28.04
C SER A 5 3.86 -1.53 -27.35
N CYS A 6 2.87 -0.81 -26.83
CA CYS A 6 1.61 -1.27 -26.26
C CYS A 6 1.10 -2.61 -26.80
N THR A 7 0.89 -3.58 -25.90
CA THR A 7 -0.08 -4.66 -26.07
C THR A 7 -1.27 -4.38 -25.17
N SER A 8 -2.36 -3.95 -25.77
CA SER A 8 -3.71 -3.98 -25.20
C SER A 8 -4.19 -5.44 -25.10
N GLU A 9 -3.72 -6.16 -24.09
CA GLU A 9 -4.35 -7.28 -23.37
C GLU A 9 -3.52 -7.45 -22.06
N GLY A 10 -3.44 -6.37 -21.29
CA GLY A 10 -2.53 -6.26 -20.14
C GLY A 10 -3.00 -7.14 -18.99
N GLY A 11 -2.41 -8.33 -18.86
CA GLY A 11 -2.45 -9.07 -17.60
C GLY A 11 -1.87 -8.16 -16.51
N SER A 12 -2.73 -7.69 -15.61
CA SER A 12 -2.31 -6.97 -14.41
C SER A 12 -1.30 -7.83 -13.65
N LEU A 13 -0.15 -7.25 -13.31
CA LEU A 13 0.83 -7.90 -12.46
C LEU A 13 0.18 -8.24 -11.11
N ALA A 14 0.37 -9.47 -10.63
CA ALA A 14 -0.14 -9.86 -9.32
C ALA A 14 0.50 -8.98 -8.23
N THR A 15 -0.29 -8.60 -7.21
CA THR A 15 0.20 -7.88 -6.03
C THR A 15 1.45 -8.55 -5.47
N GLY A 16 2.49 -7.78 -5.15
CA GLY A 16 3.76 -8.30 -4.64
C GLY A 16 4.70 -8.89 -5.69
N SER A 17 4.31 -9.01 -6.97
CA SER A 17 5.20 -9.59 -8.00
C SER A 17 6.49 -8.79 -8.24
N LEU A 18 6.52 -7.52 -7.82
CA LEU A 18 7.69 -6.64 -7.88
C LEU A 18 8.45 -6.55 -6.54
N ALA A 19 8.11 -7.37 -5.55
CA ALA A 19 8.69 -7.33 -4.21
C ALA A 19 10.22 -7.21 -4.22
N ARG A 20 10.92 -8.12 -4.91
CA ARG A 20 12.38 -8.08 -5.01
C ARG A 20 12.90 -6.82 -5.71
N SER A 21 12.17 -6.32 -6.70
CA SER A 21 12.47 -5.06 -7.41
C SER A 21 12.36 -3.86 -6.49
N TYR A 22 11.49 -3.89 -5.47
CA TYR A 22 11.41 -2.87 -4.42
C TYR A 22 12.46 -3.08 -3.32
N LEU A 23 12.62 -4.31 -2.84
CA LEU A 23 13.43 -4.62 -1.67
C LEU A 23 14.95 -4.46 -1.90
N SER A 24 15.42 -4.83 -3.08
CA SER A 24 16.85 -4.87 -3.42
C SER A 24 17.28 -3.75 -4.37
N ASP A 25 18.58 -3.48 -4.45
CA ASP A 25 19.18 -2.58 -5.45
C ASP A 25 19.77 -3.32 -6.66
N THR A 26 19.51 -4.64 -6.78
CA THR A 26 20.09 -5.46 -7.86
C THR A 26 19.67 -5.04 -9.26
N THR A 27 18.41 -4.60 -9.43
CA THR A 27 17.87 -4.17 -10.73
C THR A 27 17.64 -2.67 -10.77
N PHE A 28 17.02 -2.12 -9.71
CA PHE A 28 16.67 -0.71 -9.61
C PHE A 28 17.29 -0.14 -8.35
N THR A 29 18.20 0.82 -8.50
CA THR A 29 18.87 1.46 -7.37
C THR A 29 18.01 2.54 -6.72
N LYS A 30 16.99 3.03 -7.44
CA LYS A 30 16.06 4.07 -6.98
C LYS A 30 14.63 3.53 -6.87
N LEU A 31 13.88 4.07 -5.92
CA LEU A 31 12.43 3.93 -5.82
C LEU A 31 11.80 5.32 -5.87
N ILE A 32 10.77 5.48 -6.70
CA ILE A 32 9.81 6.58 -6.57
C ILE A 32 8.48 5.99 -6.11
N VAL A 33 7.91 6.56 -5.05
CA VAL A 33 6.52 6.34 -4.70
C VAL A 33 5.75 7.58 -5.15
N GLU A 34 4.97 7.43 -6.21
CA GLU A 34 4.10 8.46 -6.72
C GLU A 34 2.75 8.36 -6.01
N ILE A 35 2.39 9.42 -5.29
CA ILE A 35 1.10 9.54 -4.62
C ILE A 35 0.21 10.51 -5.40
N GLN A 36 -0.96 10.02 -5.77
CA GLN A 36 -2.03 10.82 -6.37
C GLN A 36 -3.25 10.79 -5.48
N ALA A 37 -4.00 11.88 -5.46
CA ALA A 37 -5.18 11.99 -4.63
C ALA A 37 -6.29 12.75 -5.36
N VAL A 38 -7.53 12.32 -5.17
CA VAL A 38 -8.69 13.13 -5.54
C VAL A 38 -8.68 14.45 -4.76
N GLU A 39 -9.12 15.54 -5.38
CA GLU A 39 -9.23 16.85 -4.73
C GLU A 39 -9.89 16.76 -3.33
N GLY A 40 -9.26 17.39 -2.35
CA GLY A 40 -9.67 17.35 -0.94
C GLY A 40 -9.26 16.09 -0.16
N ASN A 41 -8.63 15.10 -0.82
CA ASN A 41 -8.29 13.80 -0.23
C ASN A 41 -6.77 13.53 -0.22
N LEU A 42 -5.94 14.58 -0.27
CA LEU A 42 -4.49 14.45 -0.10
C LEU A 42 -4.16 13.72 1.22
N PRO A 43 -3.10 12.89 1.24
CA PRO A 43 -2.61 12.32 2.50
C PRO A 43 -2.13 13.42 3.44
N LEU A 44 -2.07 13.09 4.73
CA LEU A 44 -1.32 13.89 5.68
C LEU A 44 0.17 13.79 5.37
N MET A 45 0.89 14.92 5.47
CA MET A 45 2.35 14.92 5.33
C MET A 45 3.04 14.00 6.34
N ALA A 46 2.49 13.86 7.55
CA ALA A 46 3.01 12.91 8.53
C ALA A 46 2.92 11.45 8.04
N SER A 47 1.84 11.07 7.33
CA SER A 47 1.71 9.73 6.73
C SER A 47 2.74 9.52 5.62
N VAL A 48 3.03 10.55 4.84
CA VAL A 48 4.06 10.54 3.78
C VAL A 48 5.46 10.38 4.41
N ASP A 49 5.77 11.15 5.44
CA ASP A 49 7.05 11.08 6.16
C ASP A 49 7.25 9.70 6.82
N ASN A 50 6.18 9.14 7.42
CA ASN A 50 6.20 7.80 8.01
C ASN A 50 6.39 6.71 6.96
N LEU A 51 5.78 6.84 5.78
CA LEU A 51 6.03 5.94 4.65
C LEU A 51 7.50 6.00 4.22
N GLU A 52 8.05 7.19 4.03
CA GLU A 52 9.45 7.33 3.65
C GLU A 52 10.39 6.72 4.70
N ALA A 53 10.13 6.94 5.99
CA ALA A 53 10.90 6.35 7.08
C ALA A 53 10.80 4.82 7.09
N PHE A 54 9.59 4.26 6.93
CA PHE A 54 9.36 2.82 6.84
C PHE A 54 10.14 2.20 5.68
N LEU A 55 10.07 2.79 4.48
CA LEU A 55 10.78 2.29 3.31
C LEU A 55 12.29 2.38 3.47
N ASN A 56 12.82 3.48 4.02
CA ASN A 56 14.25 3.61 4.29
C ASN A 56 14.76 2.58 5.31
N ALA A 57 13.91 2.18 6.28
CA ALA A 57 14.25 1.15 7.26
C ALA A 57 14.26 -0.27 6.68
N ARG A 58 13.57 -0.52 5.56
CA ARG A 58 13.35 -1.89 5.03
C ARG A 58 13.93 -2.16 3.65
N LEU A 59 14.17 -1.13 2.83
CA LEU A 59 14.61 -1.32 1.44
C LEU A 59 16.10 -1.01 1.27
N ASN A 60 16.76 -1.77 0.41
CA ASN A 60 18.10 -1.49 -0.07
C ASN A 60 18.00 -0.74 -1.40
N LYS A 61 18.04 0.60 -1.36
CA LYS A 61 18.02 1.50 -2.53
C LYS A 61 19.21 2.45 -2.49
N SER A 62 20.34 2.04 -3.07
CA SER A 62 21.58 2.82 -3.07
C SER A 62 21.49 4.15 -3.83
N GLY A 63 20.53 4.28 -4.75
CA GLY A 63 20.21 5.51 -5.47
C GLY A 63 19.20 6.42 -4.75
N GLY A 64 18.62 5.98 -3.64
CA GLY A 64 17.64 6.73 -2.83
C GLY A 64 16.19 6.31 -3.04
N ILE A 65 15.35 6.77 -2.13
CA ILE A 65 13.89 6.62 -2.15
C ILE A 65 13.30 8.02 -2.16
N THR A 66 12.36 8.27 -3.06
CA THR A 66 11.61 9.53 -3.11
C THR A 66 10.12 9.21 -3.00
N VAL A 67 9.41 9.95 -2.17
CA VAL A 67 7.94 9.93 -2.13
C VAL A 67 7.46 11.29 -2.68
N SER A 68 6.77 11.28 -3.82
CA SER A 68 6.18 12.47 -4.42
C SER A 68 4.68 12.48 -4.23
N VAL A 69 4.12 13.65 -3.95
CA VAL A 69 2.67 13.88 -3.93
C VAL A 69 2.37 14.84 -5.06
N ASP A 70 1.63 14.38 -6.05
CA ASP A 70 1.28 15.18 -7.23
C ASP A 70 0.13 16.15 -6.94
N ASP A 71 -0.13 17.05 -7.89
CA ASP A 71 -1.31 17.89 -7.88
C ASP A 71 -2.60 17.03 -7.84
N PRO A 72 -3.61 17.42 -7.05
CA PRO A 72 -4.84 16.63 -6.93
C PRO A 72 -5.56 16.44 -8.27
N ILE A 73 -6.15 15.27 -8.44
CA ILE A 73 -6.94 14.90 -9.61
C ILE A 73 -8.44 15.18 -9.38
N PRO A 74 -9.22 15.42 -10.44
CA PRO A 74 -10.66 15.59 -10.30
C PRO A 74 -11.35 14.35 -9.71
N SER A 75 -12.41 14.56 -8.92
CA SER A 75 -13.23 13.46 -8.45
C SER A 75 -13.85 12.68 -9.62
N PRO A 76 -13.85 11.34 -9.58
CA PRO A 76 -14.56 10.52 -10.56
C PRO A 76 -16.09 10.63 -10.42
N GLY A 77 -16.60 11.32 -9.39
CA GLY A 77 -18.02 11.54 -9.16
C GLY A 77 -18.79 10.27 -8.80
N LYS A 78 -18.11 9.28 -8.21
CA LYS A 78 -18.67 7.98 -7.84
C LYS A 78 -18.68 7.81 -6.32
N ALA A 79 -19.78 7.29 -5.79
CA ALA A 79 -19.87 6.96 -4.37
C ALA A 79 -19.03 5.73 -4.00
N THR A 80 -18.83 4.80 -4.96
CA THR A 80 -18.01 3.61 -4.78
C THR A 80 -17.06 3.40 -5.95
N LEU A 81 -15.93 2.75 -5.69
CA LEU A 81 -14.97 2.32 -6.71
C LEU A 81 -14.59 0.85 -6.51
N SER A 82 -14.55 0.10 -7.61
CA SER A 82 -13.93 -1.22 -7.66
C SER A 82 -12.41 -1.12 -7.83
N ALA A 83 -11.69 -2.21 -7.56
CA ALA A 83 -10.25 -2.30 -7.81
C ALA A 83 -9.89 -2.03 -9.27
N PHE A 84 -10.73 -2.47 -10.21
CA PHE A 84 -10.56 -2.22 -11.63
C PHE A 84 -10.71 -0.73 -11.98
N GLU A 85 -11.70 -0.04 -11.41
CA GLU A 85 -11.88 1.39 -11.66
C GLU A 85 -10.78 2.23 -11.01
N ALA A 86 -10.31 1.85 -9.82
CA ALA A 86 -9.13 2.46 -9.20
C ALA A 86 -7.88 2.29 -10.07
N ALA A 87 -7.68 1.11 -10.65
CA ALA A 87 -6.59 0.86 -11.59
C ALA A 87 -6.68 1.71 -12.86
N GLN A 88 -7.89 1.91 -13.42
CA GLN A 88 -8.09 2.78 -14.58
C GLN A 88 -7.80 4.24 -14.23
N LEU A 89 -8.26 4.70 -13.06
CA LEU A 89 -8.02 6.07 -12.59
C LEU A 89 -6.53 6.31 -12.35
N ALA A 90 -5.84 5.38 -11.69
CA ALA A 90 -4.39 5.42 -11.53
C ALA A 90 -3.68 5.49 -12.89
N GLN A 91 -4.05 4.65 -13.85
CA GLN A 91 -3.44 4.65 -15.18
C GLN A 91 -3.66 5.96 -15.96
N GLU A 92 -4.81 6.60 -15.79
CA GLU A 92 -5.14 7.86 -16.47
C GLU A 92 -4.27 9.01 -16.00
N TYR A 93 -3.96 9.06 -14.70
CA TYR A 93 -3.27 10.19 -14.08
C TYR A 93 -1.80 9.95 -13.79
N ARG A 94 -1.33 8.69 -13.76
CA ARG A 94 0.08 8.35 -13.50
C ARG A 94 1.03 9.14 -14.39
N THR A 95 2.01 9.79 -13.78
CA THR A 95 3.03 10.60 -14.43
C THR A 95 4.41 9.95 -14.38
N GLU A 96 4.66 9.09 -13.39
CA GLU A 96 5.94 8.38 -13.23
C GLU A 96 5.86 6.94 -13.76
N MET A 97 6.93 6.48 -14.41
CA MET A 97 6.99 5.14 -14.99
C MET A 97 8.30 4.45 -14.63
N THR A 98 8.22 3.15 -14.30
CA THR A 98 9.41 2.32 -14.09
C THR A 98 10.26 2.32 -15.37
N ALA A 99 11.48 2.85 -15.27
CA ALA A 99 12.40 2.99 -16.39
C ALA A 99 13.84 3.12 -15.89
N GLY A 100 14.79 2.65 -16.71
CA GLY A 100 16.22 2.75 -16.40
C GLY A 100 16.56 2.07 -15.06
N ASP A 101 17.10 2.86 -14.13
CA ASP A 101 17.52 2.42 -12.79
C ASP A 101 16.47 2.67 -11.69
N THR A 102 15.25 3.07 -12.07
CA THR A 102 14.17 3.48 -11.16
C THR A 102 12.96 2.56 -11.28
N VAL A 103 12.50 2.04 -10.15
CA VAL A 103 11.19 1.39 -10.02
C VAL A 103 10.19 2.37 -9.41
N VAL A 104 8.95 2.32 -9.85
CA VAL A 104 7.87 3.21 -9.41
C VAL A 104 6.75 2.39 -8.78
N ALA A 105 6.30 2.81 -7.60
CA ALA A 105 5.04 2.37 -6.99
C ALA A 105 4.04 3.53 -7.02
N HIS A 106 2.77 3.23 -7.22
CA HIS A 106 1.69 4.22 -7.29
C HIS A 106 0.68 4.03 -6.17
N ILE A 107 0.39 5.10 -5.44
CA ILE A 107 -0.57 5.10 -4.35
C ILE A 107 -1.66 6.12 -4.67
N LEU A 108 -2.90 5.66 -4.73
CA LEU A 108 -4.05 6.51 -5.05
C LEU A 108 -4.94 6.74 -3.82
N PHE A 109 -5.23 7.99 -3.47
CA PHE A 109 -6.22 8.34 -2.46
C PHE A 109 -7.52 8.78 -3.11
N VAL A 110 -8.63 8.11 -2.79
CA VAL A 110 -9.93 8.34 -3.44
C VAL A 110 -11.02 8.81 -2.45
N ASP A 111 -12.00 9.52 -2.99
CA ASP A 111 -13.16 10.07 -2.29
C ASP A 111 -14.41 9.15 -2.32
N ALA A 112 -14.20 7.86 -2.56
CA ALA A 112 -15.24 6.84 -2.69
C ALA A 112 -15.06 5.72 -1.66
N ASP A 113 -16.11 4.95 -1.41
CA ASP A 113 -16.02 3.69 -0.67
C ASP A 113 -15.60 2.53 -1.60
N TYR A 114 -15.09 1.44 -1.04
CA TYR A 114 -14.84 0.25 -1.84
C TYR A 114 -16.15 -0.42 -2.29
N ALA A 115 -16.26 -0.73 -3.58
CA ALA A 115 -17.48 -1.28 -4.18
C ALA A 115 -17.88 -2.67 -3.67
N ALA A 116 -16.93 -3.45 -3.15
CA ALA A 116 -17.20 -4.78 -2.58
C ALA A 116 -17.32 -4.76 -1.05
N ASN A 117 -17.48 -3.57 -0.43
CA ASN A 117 -17.82 -3.49 0.98
C ASN A 117 -19.17 -4.16 1.25
N GLU A 118 -19.18 -5.13 2.17
CA GLU A 118 -20.38 -5.84 2.61
C GLU A 118 -20.55 -5.74 4.13
N GLY A 119 -21.79 -5.57 4.59
CA GLY A 119 -22.08 -5.42 6.01
C GLY A 119 -21.49 -4.13 6.63
N ASP A 120 -21.15 -4.24 7.91
CA ASP A 120 -20.70 -3.12 8.74
C ASP A 120 -19.18 -2.89 8.67
N SER A 121 -18.40 -3.89 8.24
CA SER A 121 -16.95 -3.77 8.07
C SER A 121 -16.62 -3.12 6.72
N LYS A 122 -15.78 -2.08 6.72
CA LYS A 122 -15.39 -1.34 5.52
C LYS A 122 -13.91 -1.51 5.24
N VAL A 123 -13.58 -1.75 3.98
CA VAL A 123 -12.20 -1.76 3.46
C VAL A 123 -11.66 -0.33 3.41
N LEU A 124 -10.47 -0.14 3.97
CA LEU A 124 -9.77 1.14 4.09
C LEU A 124 -8.69 1.33 3.03
N GLY A 125 -8.08 0.23 2.57
CA GLY A 125 -7.04 0.20 1.54
C GLY A 125 -7.11 -1.09 0.73
N LEU A 126 -6.45 -1.10 -0.43
CA LEU A 126 -6.31 -2.29 -1.25
C LEU A 126 -5.09 -2.20 -2.18
N ALA A 127 -4.19 -3.17 -2.10
CA ALA A 127 -3.16 -3.42 -3.10
C ALA A 127 -3.69 -4.34 -4.23
N TYR A 128 -3.86 -3.78 -5.43
CA TYR A 128 -4.57 -4.44 -6.54
C TYR A 128 -3.72 -4.74 -7.77
N GLN A 129 -2.46 -4.31 -7.78
CA GLN A 129 -1.47 -4.57 -8.83
C GLN A 129 -0.08 -4.77 -8.20
N GLY A 130 0.84 -5.34 -8.98
CA GLY A 130 2.23 -5.51 -8.53
C GLY A 130 2.94 -4.21 -8.14
N ASP A 131 2.43 -3.06 -8.58
CA ASP A 131 2.99 -1.73 -8.33
C ASP A 131 2.00 -0.69 -7.80
N ALA A 132 0.76 -1.05 -7.47
CA ALA A 132 -0.23 -0.05 -7.10
C ALA A 132 -1.17 -0.46 -5.97
N ALA A 133 -1.51 0.53 -5.15
CA ALA A 133 -2.51 0.44 -4.09
C ALA A 133 -3.45 1.66 -4.11
N VAL A 134 -4.63 1.49 -3.52
CA VAL A 134 -5.63 2.56 -3.31
C VAL A 134 -5.96 2.66 -1.83
N LEU A 135 -6.13 3.88 -1.34
CA LEU A 135 -6.66 4.19 -0.02
C LEU A 135 -8.00 4.90 -0.17
N PHE A 136 -9.02 4.39 0.51
CA PHE A 136 -10.36 4.95 0.51
C PHE A 136 -10.44 6.04 1.59
N LYS A 137 -9.94 7.23 1.26
CA LYS A 137 -9.74 8.35 2.18
C LYS A 137 -11.03 8.75 2.89
N LYS A 138 -12.17 8.71 2.18
CA LYS A 138 -13.49 8.92 2.78
C LYS A 138 -13.73 7.97 3.97
N THR A 139 -13.50 6.67 3.79
CA THR A 139 -13.69 5.67 4.85
C THR A 139 -12.72 5.91 6.02
N ILE A 140 -11.47 6.27 5.72
CA ILE A 140 -10.47 6.59 6.75
C ILE A 140 -10.93 7.80 7.58
N ASP A 141 -11.38 8.87 6.92
CA ASP A 141 -11.79 10.12 7.58
C ASP A 141 -13.05 9.94 8.43
N ASP A 142 -14.00 9.12 7.97
CA ASP A 142 -15.20 8.78 8.75
C ASP A 142 -14.87 7.96 10.02
N ASN A 143 -13.69 7.33 10.08
CA ASN A 143 -13.27 6.42 11.15
C ASN A 143 -12.09 6.92 11.99
N ALA A 144 -11.66 8.17 11.81
CA ALA A 144 -10.55 8.76 12.55
C ALA A 144 -10.85 10.16 13.11
N GLY A 145 -10.13 10.55 14.17
CA GLY A 145 -10.19 11.89 14.76
C GLY A 145 -11.42 12.18 15.63
N GLY A 146 -12.41 11.29 15.68
CA GLY A 146 -13.59 11.38 16.53
C GLY A 146 -13.40 10.83 17.95
N ILE A 147 -14.45 10.96 18.77
CA ILE A 147 -14.46 10.41 20.14
C ILE A 147 -14.43 8.88 20.05
N GLY A 148 -13.42 8.27 20.66
CA GLY A 148 -13.25 6.82 20.64
C GLY A 148 -12.75 6.28 19.29
N GLN A 149 -12.09 7.11 18.49
CA GLN A 149 -11.40 6.74 17.26
C GLN A 149 -9.88 7.02 17.37
N PRO A 150 -9.03 6.31 16.61
CA PRO A 150 -7.62 6.65 16.49
C PRO A 150 -7.44 8.04 15.86
N SER A 151 -6.24 8.61 15.99
CA SER A 151 -5.92 9.84 15.25
C SER A 151 -5.90 9.57 13.73
N GLN A 152 -6.16 10.62 12.94
CA GLN A 152 -6.07 10.56 11.48
C GLN A 152 -4.72 10.02 11.02
N GLU A 153 -3.63 10.55 11.60
CA GLU A 153 -2.27 10.12 11.29
C GLU A 153 -2.07 8.62 11.55
N VAL A 154 -2.53 8.12 12.71
CA VAL A 154 -2.36 6.71 13.07
C VAL A 154 -3.12 5.79 12.11
N LEU A 155 -4.40 6.06 11.83
CA LEU A 155 -5.19 5.18 10.95
C LEU A 155 -4.68 5.23 9.51
N GLU A 156 -4.49 6.43 8.96
CA GLU A 156 -4.05 6.60 7.58
C GLU A 156 -2.66 6.02 7.34
N THR A 157 -1.71 6.28 8.25
CA THR A 157 -0.37 5.69 8.15
C THR A 157 -0.43 4.16 8.25
N THR A 158 -1.21 3.63 9.19
CA THR A 158 -1.31 2.17 9.38
C THR A 158 -1.81 1.47 8.11
N VAL A 159 -2.88 1.99 7.49
CA VAL A 159 -3.41 1.46 6.22
C VAL A 159 -2.39 1.63 5.09
N LEU A 160 -1.77 2.81 4.96
CA LEU A 160 -0.78 3.09 3.92
C LEU A 160 0.41 2.13 3.98
N LEU A 161 0.97 1.90 5.18
CA LEU A 161 2.10 1.01 5.36
C LEU A 161 1.71 -0.46 5.15
N HIS A 162 0.49 -0.86 5.52
CA HIS A 162 -0.04 -2.20 5.28
C HIS A 162 -0.13 -2.52 3.79
N GLU A 163 -0.77 -1.66 3.01
CA GLU A 163 -0.89 -1.86 1.56
C GLU A 163 0.47 -1.86 0.87
N PHE A 164 1.38 -0.98 1.31
CA PHE A 164 2.73 -1.01 0.81
C PHE A 164 3.46 -2.31 1.20
N GLY A 165 3.20 -2.85 2.39
CA GLY A 165 3.68 -4.16 2.82
C GLY A 165 3.31 -5.27 1.82
N HIS A 166 2.08 -5.28 1.30
CA HIS A 166 1.70 -6.21 0.24
C HIS A 166 2.47 -5.98 -1.07
N LEU A 167 2.74 -4.73 -1.45
CA LEU A 167 3.61 -4.42 -2.60
C LEU A 167 5.05 -4.94 -2.41
N LEU A 168 5.54 -4.95 -1.16
CA LEU A 168 6.81 -5.57 -0.77
C LEU A 168 6.75 -7.11 -0.70
N GLY A 169 5.61 -7.71 -1.07
CA GLY A 169 5.44 -9.15 -1.16
C GLY A 169 5.11 -9.82 0.16
N LEU A 170 4.83 -9.06 1.23
CA LEU A 170 4.59 -9.60 2.55
C LEU A 170 3.35 -10.47 2.60
N VAL A 171 3.51 -11.55 3.37
CA VAL A 171 2.54 -12.62 3.59
C VAL A 171 2.12 -13.30 2.28
N ASN A 172 3.11 -13.93 1.63
CA ASN A 172 2.89 -14.84 0.52
C ASN A 172 2.21 -14.20 -0.71
N THR A 173 2.37 -12.90 -0.93
CA THR A 173 1.92 -12.19 -2.15
C THR A 173 3.02 -12.10 -3.21
N GLY A 174 4.29 -12.22 -2.80
CA GLY A 174 5.44 -12.22 -3.73
C GLY A 174 6.76 -12.56 -3.05
N THR A 175 6.77 -12.58 -1.72
CA THR A 175 7.84 -13.11 -0.89
C THR A 175 7.39 -14.44 -0.30
N GLN A 176 8.18 -15.50 -0.54
CA GLN A 176 7.95 -16.79 0.09
C GLN A 176 8.22 -16.66 1.60
N PRO A 177 7.26 -16.99 2.47
CA PRO A 177 7.48 -16.92 3.92
C PRO A 177 8.62 -17.83 4.35
N VAL A 178 9.50 -17.32 5.21
CA VAL A 178 10.58 -18.12 5.83
C VAL A 178 9.99 -19.09 6.85
N ASP A 179 9.04 -18.61 7.66
CA ASP A 179 8.20 -19.44 8.53
C ASP A 179 6.73 -19.29 8.15
N PRO A 180 6.10 -20.28 7.49
CA PRO A 180 4.70 -20.17 7.06
C PRO A 180 3.71 -20.11 8.23
N ALA A 181 4.13 -20.35 9.47
CA ALA A 181 3.23 -20.33 10.63
C ALA A 181 2.62 -18.97 10.94
N HIS A 182 3.22 -17.86 10.45
CA HIS A 182 2.65 -16.52 10.63
C HIS A 182 1.60 -16.13 9.58
N HIS A 183 1.33 -16.98 8.58
CA HIS A 183 0.32 -16.73 7.55
C HIS A 183 -1.08 -17.10 8.06
N ASP A 184 -1.97 -16.12 8.11
CA ASP A 184 -3.40 -16.28 8.36
C ASP A 184 -4.15 -16.76 7.11
N ILE A 185 -4.06 -18.06 6.84
CA ILE A 185 -4.70 -18.69 5.67
C ILE A 185 -6.20 -18.35 5.58
N PRO A 186 -7.02 -18.40 6.66
CA PRO A 186 -8.42 -17.97 6.63
C PRO A 186 -8.65 -16.55 6.13
N HIS A 187 -7.75 -15.62 6.43
CA HIS A 187 -7.88 -14.21 6.08
C HIS A 187 -7.01 -13.81 4.88
N GLY A 188 -6.62 -14.74 4.01
CA GLY A 188 -5.90 -14.41 2.78
C GLY A 188 -4.45 -14.00 3.05
N ALA A 189 -3.98 -12.89 2.50
CA ALA A 189 -2.57 -12.50 2.54
C ALA A 189 -2.19 -11.73 3.82
N HIS A 190 -2.57 -12.23 5.00
CA HIS A 190 -2.36 -11.50 6.26
C HIS A 190 -1.56 -12.27 7.32
N CYS A 191 -0.93 -11.54 8.22
CA CYS A 191 -0.19 -12.09 9.34
C CYS A 191 -1.14 -12.43 10.49
N ASN A 192 -1.03 -13.63 11.06
CA ASN A 192 -1.85 -14.06 12.20
C ASN A 192 -1.32 -13.55 13.56
N VAL A 193 -0.18 -12.85 13.58
CA VAL A 193 0.38 -12.28 14.81
C VAL A 193 -0.41 -11.04 15.18
N GLU A 194 -0.95 -11.04 16.39
CA GLU A 194 -1.68 -9.90 16.96
C GLU A 194 -0.75 -8.69 17.11
N GLY A 195 -1.23 -7.51 16.67
CA GLY A 195 -0.45 -6.28 16.71
C GLY A 195 0.61 -6.14 15.61
N CYS A 196 0.75 -7.12 14.71
CA CYS A 196 1.56 -6.95 13.51
C CYS A 196 0.88 -5.98 12.54
N LEU A 197 1.65 -5.09 11.92
CA LEU A 197 1.18 -4.21 10.85
C LEU A 197 0.48 -4.98 9.72
N MET A 198 0.91 -6.21 9.40
CA MET A 198 0.29 -7.02 8.33
C MET A 198 -0.91 -7.86 8.81
N ASN A 199 -1.47 -7.59 9.99
CA ASN A 199 -2.65 -8.30 10.48
C ASN A 199 -3.91 -7.92 9.68
N TYR A 200 -4.79 -8.89 9.40
CA TYR A 200 -5.97 -8.70 8.54
C TYR A 200 -6.92 -7.60 9.01
N GLN A 201 -6.94 -7.32 10.32
CA GLN A 201 -7.82 -6.30 10.86
C GLN A 201 -7.50 -4.92 10.29
N VAL A 202 -6.23 -4.66 9.93
CA VAL A 202 -5.75 -3.36 9.44
C VAL A 202 -6.43 -2.92 8.14
N GLU A 203 -6.77 -3.86 7.25
CA GLU A 203 -7.45 -3.55 5.99
C GLU A 203 -8.90 -3.07 6.23
N THR A 204 -9.47 -3.35 7.42
CA THR A 204 -10.87 -3.08 7.73
C THR A 204 -11.07 -2.13 8.92
N THR A 205 -12.29 -1.65 9.11
CA THR A 205 -12.69 -0.90 10.32
C THR A 205 -12.59 -1.71 11.62
N ASP A 206 -12.23 -2.99 11.58
CA ASP A 206 -12.04 -3.81 12.78
C ASP A 206 -10.74 -3.44 13.53
N ILE A 207 -9.78 -2.80 12.86
CA ILE A 207 -8.54 -2.32 13.48
C ILE A 207 -8.73 -1.19 14.49
N LEU A 208 -9.85 -0.46 14.41
CA LEU A 208 -10.02 0.80 15.13
C LEU A 208 -9.81 0.64 16.63
N ALA A 209 -10.37 -0.41 17.22
CA ALA A 209 -10.23 -0.70 18.66
C ALA A 209 -8.77 -0.95 19.07
N ASN A 210 -7.99 -1.60 18.20
CA ASN A 210 -6.58 -1.89 18.46
C ASN A 210 -5.68 -0.65 18.35
N LEU A 211 -6.12 0.36 17.59
CA LEU A 211 -5.42 1.64 17.41
C LEU A 211 -5.79 2.69 18.46
N LEU A 212 -6.77 2.42 19.33
CA LEU A 212 -7.18 3.37 20.37
C LEU A 212 -6.10 3.49 21.45
N GLY A 213 -5.43 4.64 21.47
CA GLY A 213 -4.39 4.94 22.45
C GLY A 213 -3.08 4.17 22.23
N SER A 214 -2.95 3.47 21.11
CA SER A 214 -1.70 2.88 20.62
C SER A 214 -1.15 3.70 19.45
N GLY A 215 0.10 3.44 19.08
CA GLY A 215 0.73 4.06 17.91
C GLY A 215 0.47 3.28 16.63
N ILE A 216 1.17 3.68 15.56
CA ILE A 216 1.24 2.90 14.32
C ILE A 216 1.87 1.54 14.62
N PRO A 217 1.23 0.40 14.28
CA PRO A 217 1.79 -0.93 14.49
C PRO A 217 3.10 -1.16 13.72
N ASP A 218 4.02 -1.91 14.32
CA ASP A 218 5.25 -2.35 13.66
C ASP A 218 5.04 -3.69 12.92
N LEU A 219 5.96 -4.01 12.00
CA LEU A 219 6.06 -5.37 11.46
C LEU A 219 6.56 -6.34 12.54
N ASP A 220 5.88 -7.48 12.68
CA ASP A 220 6.40 -8.61 13.47
C ASP A 220 7.76 -9.08 12.90
N PRO A 221 8.70 -9.57 13.75
CA PRO A 221 10.00 -10.07 13.29
C PRO A 221 9.93 -11.12 12.18
N LYS A 222 8.87 -11.94 12.09
CA LYS A 222 8.70 -12.92 11.01
C LYS A 222 8.43 -12.24 9.66
N CYS A 223 7.61 -11.19 9.63
CA CYS A 223 7.44 -10.39 8.42
C CYS A 223 8.74 -9.68 8.03
N ILE A 224 9.52 -9.20 9.00
CA ILE A 224 10.84 -8.61 8.69
C ILE A 224 11.79 -9.67 8.09
N GLU A 225 11.81 -10.88 8.64
CA GLU A 225 12.62 -11.99 8.14
C GLU A 225 12.27 -12.33 6.67
N ASP A 226 10.99 -12.30 6.31
CA ASP A 226 10.55 -12.45 4.93
C ASP A 226 11.14 -11.37 4.01
N LEU A 227 11.04 -10.09 4.40
CA LEU A 227 11.62 -8.99 3.62
C LEU A 227 13.13 -9.19 3.41
N GLN A 228 13.85 -9.55 4.47
CA GLN A 228 15.29 -9.82 4.45
C GLN A 228 15.62 -10.98 3.48
N ALA A 229 14.84 -12.07 3.53
CA ALA A 229 15.01 -13.21 2.63
C ALA A 229 14.78 -12.84 1.15
N ASN A 230 14.00 -11.80 0.87
CA ASN A 230 13.75 -11.29 -0.48
C ASN A 230 14.56 -10.03 -0.86
N GLY A 231 15.59 -9.71 -0.09
CA GLY A 231 16.60 -8.69 -0.42
C GLY A 231 16.43 -7.34 0.29
N GLY A 232 15.53 -7.25 1.27
CA GLY A 232 15.36 -6.10 2.16
C GLY A 232 16.39 -6.05 3.30
N LYS A 233 16.17 -5.12 4.25
CA LYS A 233 16.98 -4.89 5.45
C LYS A 233 16.40 -5.54 6.70
#